data_AF-A0A2G9NNZ8-F1
#
_entry.id   AF-A0A2G9NNZ8-F1
#
_cell.length_a   1.000
_cell.length_b   1.000
_cell.length_c   1.000
_cell.angle_alpha   90.00
_cell.angle_beta   90.00
_cell.angle_gamma   90.00
#
_symmetry.space_group_name_H-M   'P 1'
#
loop_
_entity.id
_entity.type
_entity.pdbx_description
1 polymer ?
#
loop_
_entity_poly.entity_id
_entity_poly.type
_entity_poly.pdbx_seq_one_letter_code
_entity_poly.pdbx_strand_id
1 'polypeptide(L)'
;ESINGYNGVIASRGLKNSFVKTGFARKLTNRGFNLIVRLFLFLPFSDTQCGAKLFDYEATRFIVSNMSFTQWAFDIEMLYILLNNGFKIKEIPTRWIDKEGSKINLAKVPIKMFLSVVRLRLVHSPFKFIVRFYDKMPEKLKVHHTI
;
A
#
# COMPACT_ATOMS: atom_id res chain seq x y z
N GLU A 1 0.72 20.95 12.26
CA GLU A 1 1.85 20.59 13.14
C GLU A 1 2.14 19.09 13.00
N SER A 2 3.39 18.68 13.22
CA SER A 2 3.79 17.27 13.15
C SER A 2 3.26 16.51 14.38
N ILE A 3 2.85 15.25 14.19
CA ILE A 3 2.27 14.42 15.24
C ILE A 3 3.43 13.84 16.07
N ASN A 4 3.78 14.50 17.18
CA ASN A 4 4.90 14.11 18.05
C ASN A 4 6.24 13.93 17.28
N GLY A 5 6.52 14.83 16.32
CA GLY A 5 7.75 14.77 15.50
C GLY A 5 7.69 13.82 14.30
N TYR A 6 6.52 13.24 14.00
CA TYR A 6 6.25 12.44 12.79
C TYR A 6 5.32 13.18 11.84
N ASN A 7 5.50 12.98 10.55
CA ASN A 7 4.62 13.50 9.51
C ASN A 7 3.41 12.59 9.25
N GLY A 8 3.47 11.35 9.74
CA GLY A 8 2.35 10.43 9.65
C GLY A 8 2.37 9.35 10.72
N VAL A 9 1.18 8.86 11.05
CA VAL A 9 0.97 7.73 11.93
C VAL A 9 0.05 6.73 11.24
N ILE A 10 0.47 5.48 11.17
CA ILE A 10 -0.34 4.40 10.61
C ILE A 10 -0.69 3.37 11.70
N ALA A 11 -1.93 2.93 11.69
CA ALA A 11 -2.34 1.80 12.48
C ALA A 11 -1.70 0.52 11.92
N SER A 12 -1.26 -0.38 12.80
CA SER A 12 -0.59 -1.61 12.39
C SER A 12 -1.20 -2.81 13.07
N ARG A 13 -1.68 -3.78 12.28
CA ARG A 13 -2.19 -5.07 12.76
C ARG A 13 -1.05 -6.08 13.01
N GLY A 14 0.18 -5.72 12.63
CA GLY A 14 1.36 -6.57 12.71
C GLY A 14 2.19 -6.42 14.00
N LEU A 15 1.95 -5.36 14.79
CA LEU A 15 2.70 -5.10 16.02
C LEU A 15 2.28 -6.04 17.18
N LYS A 16 3.20 -6.28 18.12
CA LYS A 16 3.03 -7.19 19.27
C LYS A 16 1.78 -6.89 20.11
N ASN A 17 1.45 -5.60 20.27
CA ASN A 17 0.33 -5.14 21.09
C ASN A 17 -0.98 -4.93 20.31
N SER A 18 -1.03 -5.38 19.06
CA SER A 18 -2.23 -5.25 18.23
C SER A 18 -3.21 -6.39 18.49
N PHE A 19 -4.50 -6.06 18.53
CA PHE A 19 -5.58 -7.04 18.64
C PHE A 19 -6.28 -7.18 17.30
N VAL A 20 -6.32 -8.38 16.72
CA VAL A 20 -6.92 -8.60 15.39
C VAL A 20 -7.85 -9.80 15.43
N LYS A 21 -9.15 -9.57 15.19
CA LYS A 21 -10.15 -10.63 14.99
C LYS A 21 -10.47 -10.74 13.50
N THR A 22 -9.93 -11.78 12.85
CA THR A 22 -10.08 -12.10 11.43
C THR A 22 -10.04 -13.62 11.25
N GLY A 23 -10.64 -14.14 10.17
CA GLY A 23 -10.48 -15.54 9.78
C GLY A 23 -9.01 -15.91 9.50
N PHE A 24 -8.64 -17.16 9.80
CA PHE A 24 -7.26 -17.64 9.71
C PHE A 24 -6.66 -17.53 8.30
N ALA A 25 -7.41 -17.99 7.28
CA ALA A 25 -6.96 -17.92 5.88
C ALA A 25 -6.66 -16.47 5.45
N ARG A 26 -7.57 -15.53 5.73
CA ARG A 26 -7.38 -14.10 5.44
C ARG A 26 -6.18 -13.53 6.17
N LYS A 27 -5.97 -13.90 7.43
CA LYS A 27 -4.79 -13.48 8.22
C LYS A 27 -3.50 -13.92 7.57
N LEU A 28 -3.43 -15.18 7.14
CA LEU A 28 -2.25 -15.76 6.51
C LEU A 28 -1.96 -15.10 5.15
N THR A 29 -2.99 -14.98 4.30
CA THR A 29 -2.86 -14.32 2.99
C THR A 29 -2.40 -12.87 3.12
N ASN A 30 -3.00 -12.09 4.03
CA ASN A 30 -2.62 -10.70 4.25
C ASN A 30 -1.18 -10.58 4.77
N ARG A 31 -0.77 -11.44 5.72
CA ARG A 31 0.60 -11.41 6.26
C ARG A 31 1.64 -11.82 5.23
N GLY A 32 1.37 -12.86 4.45
CA GLY A 32 2.25 -13.31 3.36
C GLY A 32 2.42 -12.24 2.30
N PHE A 33 1.32 -11.64 1.85
CA PHE A 33 1.38 -10.56 0.86
C PHE A 33 2.12 -9.33 1.40
N ASN A 34 1.82 -8.91 2.63
CA ASN A 34 2.51 -7.79 3.27
C ASN A 34 4.02 -8.05 3.40
N LEU A 35 4.45 -9.28 3.71
CA LEU A 35 5.88 -9.63 3.73
C LEU A 35 6.52 -9.44 2.34
N ILE A 36 5.87 -9.94 1.28
CA ILE A 36 6.35 -9.78 -0.10
C ILE A 36 6.51 -8.30 -0.45
N VAL A 37 5.50 -7.47 -0.17
CA VAL A 37 5.54 -6.02 -0.44
C VAL A 37 6.69 -5.34 0.29
N ARG A 38 6.84 -5.62 1.58
CA ARG A 38 7.90 -5.02 2.41
C ARG A 38 9.29 -5.32 1.87
N LEU A 39 9.53 -6.58 1.50
CA LEU A 39 10.82 -6.99 0.93
C LEU A 39 11.03 -6.40 -0.46
N PHE A 40 9.99 -6.36 -1.29
CA PHE A 40 10.08 -5.88 -2.66
C PHE A 40 10.29 -4.37 -2.78
N LEU A 41 9.71 -3.59 -1.86
CA LEU A 41 9.79 -2.13 -1.82
C LEU A 41 10.71 -1.59 -0.72
N PHE A 42 11.37 -2.47 0.03
CA PHE A 42 12.23 -2.13 1.17
C PHE A 42 11.52 -1.25 2.22
N LEU A 43 10.24 -1.54 2.50
CA LEU A 43 9.45 -0.78 3.46
C LEU A 43 9.68 -1.30 4.90
N PRO A 44 10.01 -0.42 5.86
CA PRO A 44 10.30 -0.79 7.24
C PRO A 44 9.05 -1.13 8.07
N PHE A 45 7.84 -0.91 7.54
CA PHE A 45 6.59 -1.05 8.28
C PHE A 45 6.13 -2.51 8.43
N SER A 46 5.63 -2.87 9.59
CA SER A 46 5.02 -4.18 9.89
C SER A 46 3.68 -4.39 9.19
N ASP A 47 2.94 -3.33 8.88
CA ASP A 47 1.65 -3.37 8.16
C ASP A 47 1.56 -2.20 7.16
N THR A 48 1.76 -2.49 5.88
CA THR A 48 1.76 -1.47 4.81
C THR A 48 0.35 -1.12 4.31
N GLN A 49 -0.64 -1.96 4.63
CA GLN A 49 -1.95 -2.01 3.97
C GLN A 49 -3.11 -1.79 4.96
N CYS A 50 -2.84 -1.31 6.17
CA CYS A 50 -3.90 -0.90 7.06
C CYS A 50 -4.48 0.43 6.55
N GLY A 51 -5.79 0.49 6.33
CA GLY A 51 -6.44 1.71 5.81
C GLY A 51 -6.56 2.83 6.85
N ALA A 52 -6.27 2.56 8.13
CA ALA A 52 -6.29 3.59 9.17
C ALA A 52 -4.92 4.30 9.23
N LYS A 53 -4.87 5.50 8.64
CA LYS A 53 -3.66 6.34 8.54
C LYS A 53 -4.02 7.80 8.81
N LEU A 54 -3.14 8.50 9.50
CA LEU A 54 -3.24 9.94 9.75
C LEU A 54 -1.94 10.60 9.31
N PHE A 55 -2.05 11.66 8.53
CA PHE A 55 -0.90 12.41 8.01
C PHE A 55 -1.05 13.89 8.35
N ASP A 56 0.06 14.59 8.56
CA ASP A 56 0.04 16.05 8.66
C ASP A 56 -0.28 16.69 7.30
N TYR A 57 -0.44 18.01 7.30
CA TYR A 57 -0.77 18.76 6.09
C TYR A 57 0.29 18.59 4.99
N GLU A 58 1.57 18.68 5.34
CA GLU A 58 2.67 18.60 4.38
C GLU A 58 2.76 17.22 3.73
N ALA A 59 2.69 16.15 4.53
CA ALA A 59 2.65 14.79 4.02
C ALA A 59 1.41 14.55 3.15
N THR A 60 0.24 15.02 3.56
CA THR A 60 -1.00 14.88 2.79
C THR A 60 -0.91 15.59 1.45
N ARG A 61 -0.44 16.85 1.45
CA ARG A 61 -0.24 17.64 0.23
C ARG A 61 0.76 16.96 -0.70
N PHE A 62 1.87 16.47 -0.17
CA PHE A 62 2.88 15.74 -0.93
C PHE A 62 2.30 14.48 -1.57
N ILE A 63 1.53 13.69 -0.80
CA ILE A 63 0.87 12.48 -1.31
C ILE A 63 -0.03 12.82 -2.50
N VAL A 64 -0.93 13.79 -2.34
CA VAL A 64 -1.90 14.17 -3.38
C VAL A 64 -1.21 14.63 -4.66
N SER A 65 -0.09 15.35 -4.55
CA SER A 65 0.63 15.86 -5.73
C SER A 65 1.51 14.83 -6.45
N ASN A 66 1.93 13.75 -5.78
CA ASN A 66 2.95 12.83 -6.31
C ASN A 66 2.45 11.39 -6.55
N MET A 67 1.20 11.09 -6.20
CA MET A 67 0.65 9.76 -6.37
C MET A 67 0.35 9.45 -7.86
N SER A 68 0.69 8.24 -8.28
CA SER A 68 0.57 7.73 -9.65
C SER A 68 -0.75 6.97 -9.91
N PHE A 69 -1.71 7.07 -8.98
CA PHE A 69 -2.99 6.34 -8.97
C PHE A 69 -2.85 4.82 -9.20
N THR A 70 -2.04 4.14 -8.37
CA THR A 70 -1.99 2.68 -8.41
C THR A 70 -3.20 2.04 -7.72
N GLN A 71 -4.27 1.76 -8.50
CA GLN A 71 -5.54 1.15 -8.08
C GLN A 71 -5.51 0.38 -6.75
N TRP A 72 -4.88 -0.81 -6.76
CA TRP A 72 -4.87 -1.73 -5.62
C TRP A 72 -3.68 -1.53 -4.66
N ALA A 73 -2.74 -0.65 -4.99
CA ALA A 73 -1.54 -0.39 -4.20
C ALA A 73 -1.51 1.01 -3.58
N PHE A 74 -2.63 1.75 -3.61
CA PHE A 74 -2.78 3.09 -3.03
C PHE A 74 -2.14 3.23 -1.64
N ASP A 75 -2.52 2.37 -0.69
CA ASP A 75 -2.00 2.41 0.67
C ASP A 75 -0.48 2.25 0.73
N ILE A 76 0.08 1.44 -0.15
CA ILE A 76 1.51 1.12 -0.23
C ILE A 76 2.25 2.29 -0.90
N GLU A 77 1.70 2.84 -1.97
CA GLU A 77 2.24 3.97 -2.72
C GLU A 77 2.41 5.19 -1.82
N MET A 78 1.40 5.54 -1.03
CA MET A 78 1.48 6.64 -0.06
C MET A 78 2.70 6.51 0.86
N LEU A 79 2.91 5.31 1.41
CA LEU A 79 4.03 5.03 2.32
C LEU A 79 5.37 5.06 1.60
N TYR A 80 5.41 4.52 0.38
CA TYR A 80 6.61 4.45 -0.44
C TYR A 80 7.11 5.84 -0.84
N ILE A 81 6.23 6.70 -1.36
CA ILE A 81 6.61 8.05 -1.80
C ILE A 81 7.02 8.92 -0.61
N LEU A 82 6.33 8.82 0.53
CA LEU A 82 6.69 9.59 1.72
C LEU A 82 8.07 9.19 2.26
N LEU A 83 8.34 7.90 2.41
CA LEU A 83 9.64 7.43 2.90
C LEU A 83 10.80 7.83 1.98
N ASN A 84 10.61 7.68 0.66
CA ASN A 84 11.64 8.04 -0.32
C ASN A 84 11.92 9.54 -0.39
N ASN A 85 11.06 10.37 0.21
CA ASN A 85 11.22 11.83 0.28
C ASN A 85 11.50 12.32 1.71
N GLY A 86 11.94 11.44 2.60
CA GLY A 86 12.45 11.81 3.93
C GLY A 86 11.37 12.10 4.98
N PHE A 87 10.09 11.82 4.69
CA PHE A 87 9.03 11.97 5.68
C PHE A 87 9.12 10.88 6.75
N LYS A 88 8.85 11.26 8.01
CA LYS A 88 8.89 10.35 9.15
C LYS A 88 7.51 9.80 9.43
N ILE A 89 7.37 8.47 9.41
CA ILE A 89 6.10 7.78 9.68
C ILE A 89 6.28 6.82 10.85
N LYS A 90 5.31 6.77 11.75
CA LYS A 90 5.29 5.85 12.90
C LYS A 90 4.15 4.84 12.78
N GLU A 91 4.42 3.59 13.13
CA GLU A 91 3.37 2.59 13.35
C GLU A 91 2.87 2.62 14.79
N ILE A 92 1.55 2.51 14.97
CA ILE A 92 0.90 2.33 16.27
C ILE A 92 0.10 1.03 16.29
N PRO A 93 0.10 0.28 17.40
CA PRO A 93 -0.73 -0.90 17.51
C PRO A 93 -2.21 -0.52 17.45
N THR A 94 -3.05 -1.41 16.90
CA THR A 94 -4.48 -1.15 16.75
C THR A 94 -5.34 -2.34 17.15
N ARG A 95 -6.60 -2.06 17.48
CA ARG A 95 -7.66 -3.05 17.65
C ARG A 95 -8.47 -3.09 16.35
N TRP A 96 -8.37 -4.20 15.63
CA TRP A 96 -9.04 -4.40 14.34
C TRP A 96 -9.94 -5.62 14.38
N ILE A 97 -11.22 -5.44 14.03
CA ILE A 97 -12.19 -6.51 13.95
C ILE A 97 -12.77 -6.48 12.55
N ASP A 98 -12.50 -7.54 11.78
CA ASP A 98 -13.06 -7.66 10.44
C ASP A 98 -14.58 -7.87 10.54
N LYS A 99 -15.35 -7.06 9.80
CA LYS A 99 -16.76 -7.35 9.56
C LYS A 99 -16.88 -8.52 8.57
N GLU A 100 -17.75 -9.47 8.92
CA GLU A 100 -18.16 -10.54 8.02
C GLU A 100 -18.92 -9.95 6.82
N GLY A 101 -18.77 -10.58 5.65
CA GLY A 101 -19.40 -10.12 4.40
C GLY A 101 -18.51 -9.34 3.43
N SER A 102 -17.18 -9.30 3.65
CA SER A 102 -16.24 -8.74 2.66
C SER A 102 -16.31 -9.54 1.35
N LYS A 103 -16.84 -8.92 0.28
CA LYS A 103 -17.00 -9.48 -1.07
C LYS A 103 -15.69 -9.58 -1.88
N ILE A 104 -14.54 -9.61 -1.21
CA ILE A 104 -13.24 -9.56 -1.88
C ILE A 104 -12.85 -10.97 -2.29
N ASN A 105 -12.67 -11.19 -3.59
CA ASN A 105 -12.21 -12.48 -4.12
C ASN A 105 -10.75 -12.71 -3.70
N LEU A 106 -10.56 -13.62 -2.74
CA LEU A 106 -9.26 -13.91 -2.13
C LEU A 106 -8.23 -14.53 -3.10
N ALA A 107 -8.66 -15.02 -4.28
CA ALA A 107 -7.74 -15.55 -5.29
C ALA A 107 -7.28 -14.47 -6.29
N LYS A 108 -8.20 -13.59 -6.75
CA LYS A 108 -7.89 -12.58 -7.77
C LYS A 108 -7.21 -11.34 -7.22
N VAL A 109 -7.59 -10.91 -6.01
CA VAL A 109 -7.10 -9.65 -5.45
C VAL A 109 -5.60 -9.65 -5.17
N PRO A 110 -4.99 -10.71 -4.60
CA PRO A 110 -3.54 -10.73 -4.37
C PRO A 110 -2.72 -10.55 -5.66
N ILE A 111 -3.17 -11.14 -6.79
CA ILE A 111 -2.50 -11.00 -8.09
C ILE A 111 -2.60 -9.55 -8.59
N LYS A 112 -3.81 -8.95 -8.52
CA LYS A 112 -4.01 -7.54 -8.90
C LYS A 112 -3.16 -6.59 -8.05
N MET A 113 -3.09 -6.84 -6.74
CA MET A 113 -2.23 -6.08 -5.83
C MET A 113 -0.75 -6.25 -6.17
N PHE A 114 -0.29 -7.47 -6.45
CA PHE A 114 1.10 -7.74 -6.82
C PHE A 114 1.51 -6.99 -8.09
N LEU A 115 0.70 -7.05 -9.15
CA LEU A 115 0.96 -6.30 -10.39
C LEU A 115 0.98 -4.79 -10.16
N SER A 116 0.12 -4.28 -9.29
CA SER A 116 0.11 -2.86 -8.91
C SER A 116 1.39 -2.45 -8.18
N VAL A 117 1.93 -3.31 -7.30
CA VAL A 117 3.20 -3.10 -6.60
C VAL A 117 4.40 -3.18 -7.55
N VAL A 118 4.39 -4.10 -8.52
CA VAL A 118 5.42 -4.17 -9.56
C VAL A 118 5.41 -2.89 -10.40
N ARG A 119 4.23 -2.45 -10.84
CA ARG A 119 4.05 -1.20 -11.57
C ARG A 119 4.57 -0.01 -10.77
N LEU A 120 4.21 0.09 -9.48
CA LEU A 120 4.72 1.14 -8.57
C LEU A 120 6.25 1.19 -8.59
N ARG A 121 6.91 0.04 -8.42
CA ARG A 121 8.38 -0.02 -8.44
C ARG A 121 8.96 0.40 -9.79
N LEU A 122 8.32 0.06 -10.91
CA LEU A 122 8.77 0.45 -12.24
C LEU A 122 8.61 1.95 -12.52
N VAL A 123 7.50 2.56 -12.07
CA VAL A 123 7.25 4.01 -12.23
C VAL A 123 8.29 4.84 -11.48
N HIS A 124 8.70 4.40 -10.30
CA HIS A 124 9.72 5.06 -9.48
C HIS A 124 11.15 4.55 -9.71
N SER A 125 11.37 3.74 -10.75
CA SER A 125 12.67 3.21 -11.16
C SER A 125 13.18 3.89 -12.43
N PRO A 126 14.49 3.83 -12.77
CA PRO A 126 15.01 4.29 -14.06
C PRO A 126 14.25 3.70 -15.27
N PHE A 127 13.59 2.55 -15.10
CA PHE A 127 12.76 1.90 -16.12
C PHE A 127 11.36 2.51 -16.32
N LYS A 128 11.07 3.70 -15.77
CA LYS A 128 9.77 4.39 -15.92
C LYS A 128 9.28 4.54 -17.37
N PHE A 129 10.18 4.50 -18.35
CA PHE A 129 9.82 4.55 -19.77
C PHE A 129 8.97 3.35 -20.21
N ILE A 130 9.18 2.16 -19.63
CA ILE A 130 8.43 0.94 -19.94
C ILE A 130 6.96 1.14 -19.56
N VAL A 131 6.70 1.70 -18.37
CA VAL A 131 5.34 1.99 -17.90
C VAL A 131 4.69 3.08 -18.75
N ARG A 132 5.42 4.15 -19.08
CA ARG A 132 4.92 5.20 -19.98
C ARG A 132 4.54 4.67 -21.37
N PHE A 133 5.28 3.68 -21.88
CA PHE A 133 4.97 3.03 -23.14
C PHE A 133 3.71 2.17 -23.03
N TYR A 134 3.60 1.36 -21.96
CA TYR A 134 2.41 0.58 -21.66
C TYR A 134 1.15 1.47 -21.50
N ASP A 135 1.28 2.61 -20.81
CA ASP A 135 0.17 3.55 -20.61
C ASP A 135 -0.28 4.24 -21.89
N LYS A 136 0.61 4.36 -22.88
CA LYS A 136 0.29 4.89 -24.22
C LYS A 136 -0.30 3.84 -25.17
N MET A 137 -0.28 2.55 -24.81
CA MET A 137 -0.88 1.51 -25.65
C MET A 137 -2.40 1.69 -25.75
N PRO A 138 -3.03 1.25 -26.85
CA PRO A 138 -4.49 1.18 -26.96
C PRO A 138 -5.10 0.37 -25.81
N GLU A 139 -6.24 0.81 -25.27
CA GLU A 139 -6.92 0.14 -24.14
C GLU A 139 -7.18 -1.36 -24.40
N LYS A 140 -7.39 -1.77 -25.66
CA LYS A 140 -7.61 -3.17 -26.06
C LYS A 140 -6.40 -4.08 -25.79
N LEU A 141 -5.20 -3.52 -25.65
CA LEU A 141 -3.95 -4.23 -25.37
C LEU A 141 -3.54 -4.11 -23.90
N LYS A 142 -4.21 -3.24 -23.12
CA LYS A 142 -3.97 -3.11 -21.69
C LYS A 142 -4.73 -4.20 -20.95
N VAL A 143 -3.99 -5.02 -20.22
CA VAL A 143 -4.49 -6.08 -19.32
C VAL A 143 -5.40 -5.55 -18.19
N HIS A 144 -5.53 -4.22 -18.04
CA HIS A 144 -6.17 -3.59 -16.87
C HIS A 144 -7.56 -2.98 -17.08
N HIS A 145 -8.26 -3.21 -18.20
CA HIS A 145 -9.62 -2.66 -18.38
C HIS A 145 -10.78 -3.64 -18.60
N THR A 146 -10.56 -4.94 -18.39
CA THR A 146 -11.67 -5.89 -18.25
C THR A 146 -11.56 -6.58 -16.88
N ILE A 147 -12.60 -6.41 -16.06
CA ILE A 147 -12.87 -6.99 -14.72
C ILE A 147 -12.61 -6.06 -13.53
#